data_AF-A0A820LRW6-F1
#
_entry.id   AF-A0A820LRW6-F1
#
_cell.length_a   1.000
_cell.length_b   1.000
_cell.length_c   1.000
_cell.angle_alpha   90.00
_cell.angle_beta   90.00
_cell.angle_gamma   90.00
#
_symmetry.space_group_name_H-M   'P 1'
#
loop_
_entity.id
_entity.type
_entity.pdbx_description
1 polymer ?
#
loop_
_entity_poly.entity_id
_entity_poly.type
_entity_poly.pdbx_seq_one_letter_code
_entity_poly.pdbx_strand_id
1 'polypeptide(L)'
;MWQELIYVERVTDGQKFPLKTYSNGSLYKPECGSLLIYLRSEDSPYDHVAVICKVQESFIRVCEQNYQFHYWSSNYARRIP
;
A
#
# COMPACT_ATOMS: atom_id res chain seq x y z
N MET A 1 -6.73 -4.97 -13.27
CA MET A 1 -5.51 -5.48 -12.61
C MET A 1 -5.72 -5.72 -11.11
N TRP A 2 -5.92 -4.71 -10.26
CA TRP A 2 -6.02 -4.93 -8.80
C TRP A 2 -7.27 -5.69 -8.30
N GLN A 3 -8.35 -5.71 -9.07
CA GLN A 3 -9.57 -6.47 -8.71
C GLN A 3 -9.40 -7.99 -8.89
N GLU A 4 -8.34 -8.44 -9.56
CA GLU A 4 -8.11 -9.87 -9.84
C GLU A 4 -7.15 -10.52 -8.83
N LEU A 5 -6.43 -9.72 -8.03
CA LEU A 5 -5.53 -10.23 -7.00
C LEU A 5 -6.31 -10.55 -5.72
N ILE A 6 -6.70 -11.82 -5.57
CA ILE A 6 -7.55 -12.29 -4.48
C ILE A 6 -6.82 -13.16 -3.44
N TYR A 7 -5.56 -13.53 -3.71
CA TYR A 7 -4.71 -14.26 -2.76
C TYR A 7 -3.23 -13.90 -2.93
N VAL A 8 -2.45 -14.17 -1.89
CA VAL A 8 -0.98 -14.25 -1.93
C VAL A 8 -0.54 -15.67 -1.66
N GLU A 9 0.62 -16.04 -2.19
CA GLU A 9 1.19 -17.36 -2.01
C GLU A 9 2.44 -17.29 -1.13
N ARG A 10 2.52 -18.17 -0.13
CA ARG A 10 3.72 -18.29 0.70
C ARG A 10 4.79 -19.05 -0.07
N VAL A 11 5.94 -18.40 -0.24
CA VAL A 11 7.07 -18.90 -1.06
C VAL A 11 7.59 -20.27 -0.60
N THR A 12 7.55 -20.57 0.70
CA THR A 12 8.17 -21.79 1.24
C THR A 12 7.41 -23.08 0.91
N ASP A 13 6.11 -23.00 0.63
CA ASP A 13 5.26 -24.19 0.47
C ASP A 13 4.07 -24.02 -0.48
N GLY A 14 3.92 -22.88 -1.14
CA GLY A 14 2.82 -22.63 -2.07
C GLY A 14 1.47 -22.45 -1.41
N GLN A 15 1.39 -22.36 -0.07
CA GLN A 15 0.11 -22.16 0.61
C GLN A 15 -0.47 -20.78 0.24
N LYS A 16 -1.74 -20.77 -0.20
CA LYS A 16 -2.45 -19.56 -0.61
C LYS A 16 -3.23 -18.95 0.57
N PHE A 17 -3.10 -17.65 0.73
CA PHE A 17 -3.78 -16.86 1.75
C PHE A 17 -4.68 -15.84 1.06
N PRO A 18 -5.99 -15.79 1.38
CA PRO A 18 -6.90 -14.85 0.75
C PRO A 18 -6.55 -13.41 1.15
N LEU A 19 -6.69 -12.49 0.21
CA LEU A 19 -6.55 -11.06 0.46
C LEU A 19 -7.90 -10.43 0.81
N LYS A 20 -7.86 -9.45 1.70
CA LYS A 20 -9.00 -8.56 1.98
C LYS A 20 -8.74 -7.22 1.31
N THR A 21 -9.75 -6.67 0.66
CA THR A 21 -9.69 -5.38 0.00
C THR A 21 -10.61 -4.39 0.71
N TYR A 22 -10.08 -3.20 0.98
CA TYR A 22 -10.81 -2.12 1.62
C TYR A 22 -10.63 -0.85 0.81
N SER A 23 -11.73 -0.23 0.38
CA SER A 23 -11.70 1.05 -0.31
C SER A 23 -11.24 2.16 0.64
N ASN A 24 -10.53 3.16 0.11
CA ASN A 24 -10.25 4.38 0.86
C ASN A 24 -11.57 5.04 1.31
N GLY A 25 -11.63 5.51 2.56
CA GLY A 25 -12.85 6.04 3.18
C GLY A 25 -13.83 4.99 3.73
N SER A 26 -13.46 3.69 3.72
CA SER A 26 -14.26 2.66 4.39
C SER A 26 -14.21 2.78 5.93
N LEU A 27 -15.07 2.03 6.63
CA LEU A 27 -15.07 1.95 8.09
C LEU A 27 -13.88 1.18 8.66
N TYR A 28 -13.10 0.50 7.82
CA TYR A 28 -11.92 -0.24 8.24
C TYR A 28 -10.71 0.68 8.26
N LYS A 29 -10.14 0.88 9.45
CA LYS A 29 -8.86 1.60 9.59
C LYS A 29 -7.76 0.83 8.82
N PRO A 30 -6.82 1.53 8.17
CA PRO A 30 -5.68 0.88 7.52
C PRO A 30 -4.81 0.16 8.57
N GLU A 31 -4.07 -0.85 8.14
CA GLU A 31 -3.18 -1.62 9.00
C GLU A 31 -1.72 -1.51 8.54
N CYS A 32 -0.79 -1.65 9.49
CA CYS A 32 0.63 -1.75 9.18
C CYS A 32 0.89 -3.06 8.40
N GLY A 33 1.69 -2.98 7.33
CA GLY A 33 1.98 -4.09 6.42
C GLY A 33 0.99 -4.23 5.26
N SER A 34 -0.11 -3.47 5.25
CA SER A 34 -1.05 -3.48 4.12
C SER A 34 -0.45 -2.82 2.86
N LEU A 35 -0.89 -3.29 1.70
CA LEU A 35 -0.62 -2.67 0.41
C LEU A 35 -1.62 -1.52 0.17
N LEU A 36 -1.10 -0.32 -0.08
CA LEU A 36 -1.87 0.83 -0.52
C LEU A 36 -1.81 0.92 -2.04
N ILE A 37 -2.97 0.86 -2.68
CA ILE A 37 -3.10 0.83 -4.14
C ILE A 37 -3.63 2.16 -4.64
N TYR A 38 -2.91 2.78 -5.57
CA TYR A 38 -3.36 3.95 -6.33
C TYR A 38 -3.93 3.50 -7.66
N LEU A 39 -5.09 4.01 -8.01
CA LEU A 39 -5.64 3.82 -9.35
C LEU A 39 -5.05 4.87 -10.30
N ARG A 40 -5.03 4.56 -11.59
CA ARG A 40 -4.63 5.53 -12.62
C ARG A 40 -5.55 6.75 -12.55
N SER A 41 -4.94 7.93 -12.59
CA SER A 41 -5.62 9.23 -12.66
C SER A 41 -4.85 10.14 -13.62
N GLU A 42 -5.42 11.32 -13.92
CA GLU A 42 -4.73 12.33 -14.74
C GLU A 42 -3.38 12.72 -14.14
N ASP A 43 -3.29 12.83 -12.81
CA ASP A 43 -2.07 13.16 -12.08
C ASP A 43 -1.13 11.97 -11.83
N SER A 44 -1.61 10.73 -12.06
CA SER A 44 -0.86 9.50 -11.81
C SER A 44 -1.11 8.49 -12.93
N PRO A 45 -0.49 8.70 -14.11
CA PRO A 45 -0.82 7.96 -15.33
C PRO A 45 -0.40 6.49 -15.29
N TYR A 46 0.43 6.08 -14.33
CA TYR A 46 1.00 4.72 -14.26
C TYR A 46 0.48 3.88 -13.10
N ASP A 47 -0.57 4.32 -12.40
CA ASP A 47 -0.96 3.76 -11.09
C ASP A 47 0.23 3.71 -10.12
N HIS A 48 0.04 3.17 -8.91
CA HIS A 48 1.13 3.05 -7.94
C HIS A 48 0.78 2.08 -6.82
N VAL A 49 1.81 1.55 -6.16
CA VAL A 49 1.66 0.72 -4.95
C VAL A 49 2.68 1.15 -3.90
N ALA A 50 2.23 1.18 -2.65
CA ALA A 50 3.06 1.45 -1.49
C ALA A 50 2.75 0.48 -0.35
N VAL A 51 3.68 0.32 0.59
CA VAL A 51 3.46 -0.46 1.83
C VAL A 51 3.22 0.50 2.97
N ILE A 52 2.12 0.33 3.70
CA ILE A 52 1.84 1.10 4.92
C ILE A 52 2.77 0.59 6.02
N CYS A 53 3.70 1.41 6.50
CA CYS A 53 4.65 1.01 7.55
C CYS A 53 4.33 1.60 8.92
N LYS A 54 3.42 2.57 8.99
CA LYS A 54 2.88 3.09 10.26
C LYS A 54 1.51 3.69 10.07
N VAL A 55 0.61 3.43 11.02
CA VAL A 55 -0.71 4.04 11.11
C VAL A 55 -0.78 4.87 12.39
N GLN A 56 -1.28 6.09 12.27
CA GLN A 56 -1.56 7.03 13.38
C GLN A 56 -2.96 7.59 13.20
N GLU A 57 -3.49 8.29 14.20
CA GLU A 57 -4.87 8.76 14.17
C GLU A 57 -5.17 9.73 13.02
N SER A 58 -4.17 10.50 12.58
CA SER A 58 -4.33 11.57 11.57
C SER A 58 -3.39 11.44 10.36
N PHE A 59 -2.67 10.33 10.25
CA PHE A 59 -1.84 10.06 9.09
C PHE A 59 -1.37 8.61 9.04
N ILE A 60 -0.92 8.19 7.86
CA ILE A 60 -0.10 7.00 7.66
C ILE A 60 1.31 7.38 7.16
N ARG A 61 2.28 6.51 7.39
CA ARG A 61 3.57 6.53 6.71
C ARG A 61 3.67 5.34 5.79
N VAL A 62 4.28 5.55 4.64
CA VAL A 62 4.45 4.52 3.62
C VAL A 62 5.90 4.36 3.20
N CYS A 63 6.27 3.15 2.81
CA CYS A 63 7.50 2.82 2.12
C CYS A 63 7.16 2.42 0.68
N GLU A 64 7.90 2.94 -0.30
CA GLU A 64 7.62 2.69 -1.72
C GLU A 64 8.85 2.96 -2.58
N GLN A 65 8.82 2.56 -3.84
CA GLN A 65 9.84 2.91 -4.83
C GLN A 65 9.18 3.53 -6.06
N ASN A 66 9.95 4.22 -6.90
CA ASN A 66 9.46 4.84 -8.13
C ASN A 66 8.36 5.91 -7.93
N TYR A 67 8.40 6.61 -6.80
CA TYR A 67 7.47 7.73 -6.52
C TYR A 67 8.23 9.03 -6.25
N GLN A 68 9.10 9.03 -5.23
CA GLN A 68 10.02 10.14 -4.94
C GLN A 68 11.46 9.63 -4.91
N PHE A 69 12.38 10.33 -5.57
CA PHE A 69 13.76 9.89 -5.82
C PHE A 69 14.78 10.62 -4.93
N HIS A 70 14.50 10.73 -3.64
CA HIS A 70 15.41 11.34 -2.67
C HIS A 70 15.78 10.35 -1.56
N TYR A 71 16.89 10.62 -0.85
CA TYR A 71 17.31 9.81 0.29
C TYR A 71 16.35 9.99 1.46
N TRP A 72 15.86 8.90 2.04
CA TRP A 72 14.95 8.98 3.17
C TRP A 72 15.70 9.36 4.44
N SER A 73 15.23 10.40 5.13
CA SER A 73 15.76 10.80 6.43
C SER A 73 15.37 9.84 7.57
N SER A 74 14.50 8.85 7.30
CA SER A 74 13.97 7.91 8.28
C SER A 74 13.54 6.60 7.62
N ASN A 75 12.79 5.78 8.34
CA ASN A 75 12.31 4.46 7.91
C ASN A 75 11.02 4.49 7.07
N TYR A 76 10.75 5.61 6.38
CA TYR A 76 9.57 5.79 5.51
C TYR A 76 9.86 6.77 4.38
N ALA A 77 9.14 6.63 3.27
CA ALA A 77 9.27 7.49 2.08
C ALA A 77 8.48 8.80 2.25
N ARG A 78 7.20 8.71 2.62
CA ARG A 78 6.32 9.87 2.79
C ARG A 78 5.24 9.65 3.85
N ARG A 79 4.65 10.77 4.27
CA ARG A 79 3.48 10.81 5.15
C ARG A 79 2.25 11.20 4.34
N ILE A 80 1.15 10.50 4.54
CA ILE A 80 -0.15 10.79 3.91
C ILE A 80 -1.12 11.10 5.06
N PRO A 81 -1.78 12.28 5.07
CA PRO A 81 -2.83 12.59 6.02
C PRO A 81 -4.00 11.59 5.97
#